data_AF-A0AAE0ADM7-F1
#
_entry.id   AF-A0AAE0ADM7-F1
#
_cell.length_a   1.000
_cell.length_b   1.000
_cell.length_c   1.000
_cell.angle_alpha   90.00
_cell.angle_beta   90.00
_cell.angle_gamma   90.00
#
_symmetry.space_group_name_H-M   'P 1'
#
loop_
_entity.id
_entity.type
_entity.pdbx_description
1 polymer ?
#
loop_
_entity_poly.entity_id
_entity_poly.type
_entity_poly.pdbx_seq_one_letter_code
_entity_poly.pdbx_strand_id
1 'polypeptide(L)'
;MSTRYLLSSSDYVAKEPQTGECIERVVLLWTLTPAERDAYLANEAIKLLTANNWVLLEIARTRSSLILFAVKQAYHARYKKSLEEDVAYHTSGDILQDPLQLLVPLVCSFRYEGDEVNMTLAKKEAKIMCEAISDKKHNDEELIRILSIRSNHYNNSHW
;
A
#
# COMPACT_ATOMS: atom_id res chain seq x y z
N MET A 1 -24.78 38.29 -8.46
CA MET A 1 -25.40 37.37 -9.43
C MET A 1 -24.44 36.22 -9.66
N SER A 2 -24.80 35.04 -9.16
CA SER A 2 -23.99 33.81 -9.11
C SER A 2 -24.30 32.97 -10.35
N THR A 3 -23.32 32.77 -11.22
CA THR A 3 -23.40 31.80 -12.32
C THR A 3 -22.93 30.45 -11.80
N ARG A 4 -23.90 29.61 -11.40
CA ARG A 4 -23.72 28.18 -11.15
C ARG A 4 -23.43 27.45 -12.46
N TYR A 5 -22.30 26.76 -12.53
CA TYR A 5 -22.07 25.71 -13.51
C TYR A 5 -22.99 24.53 -13.18
N LEU A 6 -23.95 24.24 -14.06
CA LEU A 6 -24.71 22.99 -14.04
C LEU A 6 -23.85 21.93 -14.74
N LEU A 7 -23.13 21.11 -13.97
CA LEU A 7 -22.60 19.85 -14.49
C LEU A 7 -23.79 18.91 -14.71
N SER A 8 -23.93 18.44 -15.95
CA SER A 8 -24.93 17.46 -16.35
C SER A 8 -24.71 16.17 -15.55
N SER A 9 -25.76 15.60 -14.98
CA SER A 9 -25.70 14.29 -14.29
C SER A 9 -25.29 13.11 -15.20
N SER A 10 -25.02 13.37 -16.49
CA SER A 10 -24.45 12.41 -17.44
C SER A 10 -22.94 12.15 -17.26
N ASP A 11 -22.22 13.01 -16.53
CA ASP A 11 -20.75 12.97 -16.47
C ASP A 11 -20.19 12.08 -15.33
N TYR A 12 -21.06 11.45 -14.53
CA TYR A 12 -20.70 10.61 -13.38
C TYR A 12 -21.00 9.11 -13.56
N VAL A 13 -21.24 8.64 -14.79
CA VAL A 13 -21.40 7.20 -15.04
C VAL A 13 -20.01 6.58 -15.22
N ALA A 14 -19.52 5.90 -14.19
CA ALA A 14 -18.39 4.99 -14.32
C ALA A 14 -18.71 4.02 -15.47
N LYS A 15 -17.96 4.14 -16.58
CA LYS A 15 -18.08 3.25 -17.74
C LYS A 15 -17.89 1.82 -17.23
N GLU A 16 -18.93 1.00 -17.28
CA GLU A 16 -18.78 -0.43 -17.00
C GLU A 16 -17.76 -1.00 -18.01
N PRO A 17 -16.74 -1.74 -17.53
CA PRO A 17 -15.72 -2.26 -18.42
C PRO A 17 -16.37 -3.23 -19.41
N GLN A 18 -16.17 -2.96 -20.70
CA GLN A 18 -16.71 -3.80 -21.75
C GLN A 18 -16.10 -5.20 -21.60
N THR A 19 -16.90 -6.25 -21.77
CA THR A 19 -16.54 -7.63 -21.40
C THR A 19 -15.22 -8.11 -22.04
N GLY A 20 -14.83 -7.55 -23.19
CA GLY A 20 -13.55 -7.80 -23.84
C GLY A 20 -12.33 -7.21 -23.09
N GLU A 21 -12.43 -5.99 -22.56
CA GLU A 21 -11.35 -5.32 -21.82
C GLU A 21 -11.01 -6.08 -20.52
N CYS A 22 -12.01 -6.70 -19.88
CA CYS A 22 -11.81 -7.54 -18.70
C CYS A 22 -10.98 -8.79 -19.02
N ILE A 23 -11.23 -9.44 -20.15
CA ILE A 23 -10.51 -10.67 -20.54
C ILE A 23 -9.06 -10.34 -20.89
N GLU A 24 -8.83 -9.28 -21.68
CA GLU A 24 -7.49 -8.83 -22.04
C GLU A 24 -6.66 -8.50 -20.80
N ARG A 25 -7.26 -7.82 -19.80
CA ARG A 25 -6.60 -7.50 -18.54
C ARG A 25 -6.23 -8.75 -17.74
N VAL A 26 -7.12 -9.74 -17.67
CA VAL A 26 -6.83 -11.01 -16.98
C VAL A 26 -5.70 -11.75 -17.67
N VAL A 27 -5.74 -11.87 -19.00
CA VAL A 27 -4.68 -12.53 -19.79
C VAL A 27 -3.34 -11.81 -19.58
N LEU A 28 -3.33 -10.47 -19.65
CA LEU A 28 -2.12 -9.68 -19.37
C LEU A 28 -1.55 -9.99 -17.98
N LEU A 29 -2.37 -9.91 -16.93
CA LEU A 29 -1.91 -10.18 -15.56
C LEU A 29 -1.35 -11.60 -15.41
N TRP A 30 -1.93 -12.58 -16.09
CA TRP A 30 -1.46 -13.98 -16.06
C TRP A 30 -0.11 -14.18 -16.74
N THR A 31 0.19 -13.41 -17.80
CA THR A 31 1.49 -13.50 -18.49
C THR A 31 2.65 -12.84 -17.75
N LEU A 32 2.37 -11.89 -16.86
CA LEU A 32 3.39 -11.20 -16.08
C LEU A 32 3.94 -12.08 -14.95
N THR A 33 5.24 -11.92 -14.66
CA THR A 33 5.84 -12.48 -13.44
C THR A 33 5.18 -11.87 -12.20
N PRO A 34 5.21 -12.54 -11.03
CA PRO A 34 4.57 -12.02 -9.82
C PRO A 34 4.99 -10.58 -9.48
N ALA A 35 6.28 -10.27 -9.59
CA ALA A 35 6.81 -8.94 -9.31
C ALA A 35 6.34 -7.88 -10.32
N GLU A 36 6.31 -8.21 -11.62
CA GLU A 36 5.83 -7.29 -12.66
C GLU A 36 4.33 -7.07 -12.58
N ARG A 37 3.58 -8.09 -12.18
CA ARG A 37 2.13 -8.02 -11.96
C ARG A 37 1.82 -7.06 -10.83
N ASP A 38 2.46 -7.25 -9.67
CA ASP A 38 2.28 -6.36 -8.52
C ASP A 38 2.72 -4.93 -8.86
N ALA A 39 3.83 -4.75 -9.60
CA ALA A 39 4.26 -3.42 -10.06
C ALA A 39 3.23 -2.75 -10.97
N TYR A 40 2.61 -3.51 -11.88
CA TYR A 40 1.55 -3.01 -12.74
C TYR A 40 0.30 -2.62 -11.93
N LEU A 41 -0.13 -3.47 -11.00
CA LEU A 41 -1.28 -3.20 -10.13
C LEU A 41 -1.03 -2.00 -9.21
N ALA A 42 0.18 -1.85 -8.69
CA ALA A 42 0.57 -0.70 -7.89
C ALA A 42 0.47 0.61 -8.69
N ASN A 43 0.99 0.65 -9.91
CA ASN A 43 0.89 1.83 -10.78
C ASN A 43 -0.58 2.18 -11.12
N GLU A 44 -1.41 1.19 -11.40
CA GLU A 44 -2.84 1.41 -11.65
C GLU A 44 -3.57 1.91 -10.39
N ALA A 45 -3.20 1.42 -9.21
CA ALA A 45 -3.74 1.91 -7.94
C ALA A 45 -3.33 3.36 -7.65
N ILE A 46 -2.06 3.72 -7.91
CA ILE A 46 -1.55 5.09 -7.76
C ILE A 46 -2.28 6.06 -8.70
N LYS A 47 -2.63 5.66 -9.92
CA LYS A 47 -3.41 6.54 -10.81
C LYS A 47 -4.85 6.78 -10.34
N LEU A 48 -5.41 5.87 -9.54
CA LEU A 48 -6.82 5.82 -9.14
C LEU A 48 -7.03 6.12 -7.64
N LEU A 49 -6.13 6.91 -7.03
CA LEU A 49 -5.95 7.19 -5.59
C LEU A 49 -7.18 7.34 -4.69
N THR A 50 -8.35 7.66 -5.22
CA THR A 50 -9.58 7.79 -4.42
C THR A 50 -10.25 6.46 -4.10
N ALA A 51 -9.99 5.37 -4.83
CA ALA A 51 -10.71 4.10 -4.66
C ALA A 51 -9.82 2.87 -4.32
N ASN A 52 -8.56 2.84 -4.77
CA ASN A 52 -7.77 1.59 -4.81
C ASN A 52 -6.57 1.53 -3.86
N ASN A 53 -6.55 2.34 -2.79
CA ASN A 53 -5.45 2.33 -1.79
C ASN A 53 -5.29 0.96 -1.09
N TRP A 54 -6.35 0.15 -1.07
CA TRP A 54 -6.34 -1.23 -0.57
C TRP A 54 -5.42 -2.15 -1.36
N VAL A 55 -5.24 -1.93 -2.68
CA VAL A 55 -4.35 -2.76 -3.50
C VAL A 55 -2.89 -2.52 -3.11
N LEU A 56 -2.51 -1.25 -2.89
CA LEU A 56 -1.17 -0.90 -2.41
C LEU A 56 -0.92 -1.45 -1.01
N LEU A 57 -1.92 -1.34 -0.12
CA LEU A 57 -1.84 -1.89 1.23
C LEU A 57 -1.67 -3.41 1.21
N GLU A 58 -2.44 -4.11 0.38
CA GLU A 58 -2.39 -5.57 0.23
C GLU A 58 -1.01 -6.01 -0.28
N ILE A 59 -0.49 -5.35 -1.32
CA ILE A 59 0.86 -5.63 -1.85
C ILE A 59 1.92 -5.38 -0.76
N ALA A 60 1.89 -4.23 -0.09
CA ALA A 60 2.88 -3.89 0.94
C ALA A 60 2.81 -4.82 2.18
N ARG A 61 1.60 -5.28 2.54
CA ARG A 61 1.40 -6.11 3.73
C ARG A 61 1.69 -7.58 3.48
N THR A 62 1.23 -8.14 2.37
CA THR A 62 1.26 -9.59 2.12
C THR A 62 2.55 -10.10 1.51
N ARG A 63 3.27 -9.26 0.75
CA ARG A 63 4.53 -9.69 0.11
C ARG A 63 5.66 -9.75 1.12
N SER A 64 6.50 -10.77 1.02
CA SER A 64 7.75 -10.81 1.78
C SER A 64 8.65 -9.66 1.35
N SER A 65 9.61 -9.28 2.19
CA SER A 65 10.52 -8.15 1.95
C SER A 65 11.35 -8.37 0.68
N LEU A 66 11.73 -9.62 0.40
CA LEU A 66 12.44 -9.98 -0.83
C LEU A 66 11.54 -9.83 -2.08
N ILE A 67 10.29 -10.28 -2.00
CA ILE A 67 9.33 -10.12 -3.11
C ILE A 67 9.00 -8.65 -3.31
N LEU A 68 8.75 -7.89 -2.25
CA LEU A 68 8.49 -6.45 -2.31
C LEU A 68 9.69 -5.69 -2.91
N PHE A 69 10.91 -6.10 -2.61
CA PHE A 69 12.11 -5.58 -3.26
C PHE A 69 12.14 -5.89 -4.78
N ALA A 70 11.77 -7.09 -5.19
CA ALA A 70 11.64 -7.43 -6.61
C ALA A 70 10.54 -6.60 -7.31
N VAL A 71 9.41 -6.35 -6.63
CA VAL A 71 8.33 -5.48 -7.12
C VAL A 71 8.84 -4.06 -7.38
N LYS A 72 9.60 -3.48 -6.45
CA LYS A 72 10.22 -2.15 -6.61
C LYS A 72 11.15 -2.09 -7.82
N GLN A 73 11.98 -3.12 -8.00
CA GLN A 73 12.85 -3.22 -9.17
C GLN A 73 12.06 -3.31 -10.48
N ALA A 74 11.01 -4.14 -10.52
CA ALA A 74 10.14 -4.27 -11.69
C ALA A 74 9.39 -2.96 -12.00
N TYR A 75 8.91 -2.26 -10.97
CA TYR A 75 8.27 -0.96 -11.09
C TYR A 75 9.22 0.08 -11.69
N HIS A 76 10.43 0.18 -11.13
CA HIS A 76 11.45 1.09 -11.64
C HIS A 76 11.88 0.74 -13.08
N ALA A 77 12.05 -0.55 -13.39
CA ALA A 77 12.39 -0.99 -14.74
C ALA A 77 11.33 -0.59 -15.77
N ARG A 78 10.05 -0.70 -15.41
CA ARG A 78 8.89 -0.47 -16.27
C ARG A 78 8.50 1.01 -16.41
N TYR A 79 8.47 1.74 -15.30
CA TYR A 79 7.94 3.11 -15.25
C TYR A 79 9.02 4.19 -15.11
N LYS A 80 10.29 3.80 -14.89
CA LYS A 80 11.42 4.71 -14.69
C LYS A 80 11.21 5.67 -13.50
N LYS A 81 10.52 5.18 -12.47
CA LYS A 81 10.19 5.91 -11.25
C LYS A 81 10.38 5.02 -10.03
N SER A 82 10.58 5.64 -8.87
CA SER A 82 10.57 4.94 -7.59
C SER A 82 9.13 4.72 -7.13
N LEU A 83 8.80 3.49 -6.73
CA LEU A 83 7.47 3.16 -6.22
C LEU A 83 7.20 3.93 -4.93
N GLU A 84 8.20 4.03 -4.06
CA GLU A 84 8.16 4.74 -2.79
C GLU A 84 7.87 6.23 -2.97
N GLU A 85 8.57 6.87 -3.91
CA GLU A 85 8.41 8.30 -4.19
C GLU A 85 7.05 8.58 -4.82
N ASP A 86 6.59 7.74 -5.76
CA ASP A 86 5.27 7.86 -6.34
C ASP A 86 4.19 7.70 -5.26
N VAL A 87 4.30 6.70 -4.38
CA VAL A 87 3.33 6.53 -3.27
C VAL A 87 3.36 7.73 -2.34
N ALA A 88 4.54 8.24 -1.96
CA ALA A 88 4.65 9.40 -1.09
C ALA A 88 4.03 10.66 -1.72
N TYR A 89 4.40 10.99 -2.96
CA TYR A 89 3.90 12.16 -3.68
C TYR A 89 2.37 12.20 -3.74
N HIS A 90 1.78 11.05 -4.02
CA HIS A 90 0.34 10.93 -4.18
C HIS A 90 -0.42 10.80 -2.85
N THR A 91 0.29 10.49 -1.75
CA THR A 91 -0.28 10.34 -0.40
C THR A 91 -0.17 11.64 0.42
N SER A 92 0.75 12.55 0.08
CA SER A 92 1.01 13.80 0.82
C SER A 92 -0.02 14.93 0.61
N GLY A 93 -1.20 14.64 0.05
CA GLY A 93 -2.29 15.61 -0.12
C GLY A 93 -3.16 15.75 1.13
N ASP A 94 -3.53 16.98 1.46
CA ASP A 94 -4.15 17.52 2.69
C ASP A 94 -5.52 16.90 3.14
N ILE A 95 -5.93 15.75 2.59
CA ILE A 95 -7.32 15.24 2.69
C ILE A 95 -7.40 13.79 3.21
N LEU A 96 -6.28 13.08 3.39
CA LEU A 96 -6.33 11.65 3.79
C LEU A 96 -5.75 11.45 5.20
N GLN A 97 -6.52 11.87 6.20
CA GLN A 97 -6.30 11.45 7.58
C GLN A 97 -6.60 9.94 7.73
N ASP A 98 -5.65 9.25 8.36
CA ASP A 98 -5.73 8.01 9.14
C ASP A 98 -5.29 6.64 8.54
N PRO A 99 -5.60 6.19 7.31
CA PRO A 99 -5.08 4.90 6.83
C PRO A 99 -3.84 5.00 5.91
N LEU A 100 -3.63 6.14 5.25
CA LEU A 100 -2.59 6.29 4.22
C LEU A 100 -1.20 6.64 4.76
N GLN A 101 -1.12 7.23 5.96
CA GLN A 101 0.17 7.52 6.62
C GLN A 101 0.97 6.25 6.91
N LEU A 102 0.29 5.11 7.10
CA LEU A 102 0.94 3.81 7.29
C LEU A 102 1.46 3.23 5.96
N LEU A 103 0.89 3.63 4.82
CA LEU A 103 1.21 3.04 3.53
C LEU A 103 2.64 3.35 3.08
N VAL A 104 3.09 4.60 3.23
CA VAL A 104 4.44 5.01 2.85
C VAL A 104 5.49 4.21 3.65
N PRO A 105 5.46 4.18 5.00
CA PRO A 105 6.35 3.34 5.79
C PRO A 105 6.27 1.85 5.45
N LEU A 106 5.08 1.30 5.16
CA LEU A 106 4.95 -0.11 4.76
C LEU A 106 5.66 -0.42 3.45
N VAL A 107 5.46 0.41 2.42
CA VAL A 107 6.11 0.24 1.12
C VAL A 107 7.61 0.48 1.23
N CYS A 108 8.05 1.44 2.04
CA CYS A 108 9.46 1.76 2.25
C CYS A 108 10.19 0.74 3.14
N SER A 109 9.47 -0.01 3.99
CA SER A 109 10.07 -0.91 4.97
C SER A 109 10.74 -2.13 4.35
N PHE A 110 11.80 -2.59 5.02
CA PHE A 110 12.38 -3.92 4.82
C PHE A 110 12.24 -4.67 6.15
N ARG A 111 11.34 -5.65 6.19
CA ARG A 111 10.95 -6.32 7.44
C ARG A 111 11.90 -7.47 7.71
N TYR A 112 12.24 -7.65 8.98
CA TYR A 112 12.98 -8.82 9.42
C TYR A 112 12.04 -10.05 9.41
N GLU A 113 12.41 -11.09 8.66
CA GLU A 113 11.63 -12.33 8.51
C GLU A 113 12.28 -13.54 9.21
N GLY A 114 13.28 -13.30 10.07
CA GLY A 114 13.90 -14.39 10.84
C GLY A 114 13.06 -14.81 12.05
N ASP A 115 13.38 -16.00 12.57
CA ASP A 115 12.64 -16.63 13.67
C ASP A 115 13.01 -16.08 15.07
N GLU A 116 14.04 -15.24 15.16
CA GLU A 116 14.51 -14.71 16.43
C GLU A 116 13.59 -13.61 16.98
N VAL A 117 12.95 -13.91 18.13
CA VAL A 117 12.10 -12.94 18.83
C VAL A 117 12.86 -12.31 20.00
N ASN A 118 13.17 -11.02 19.89
CA ASN A 118 13.72 -10.26 21.02
C ASN A 118 12.61 -9.83 21.99
N MET A 119 12.42 -10.63 23.04
CA MET A 119 11.39 -10.38 24.06
C MET A 119 11.57 -9.07 24.83
N THR A 120 12.80 -8.58 24.99
CA THR A 120 13.05 -7.32 25.71
C THR A 120 12.59 -6.11 24.89
N LEU A 121 12.82 -6.15 23.59
CA LEU A 121 12.38 -5.13 22.65
C LEU A 121 10.85 -5.17 22.47
N ALA A 122 10.28 -6.38 22.33
CA ALA A 122 8.84 -6.56 22.24
C ALA A 122 8.09 -5.98 23.45
N LYS A 123 8.60 -6.18 24.67
CA LYS A 123 8.02 -5.59 25.89
C LYS A 123 8.09 -4.06 25.89
N LYS A 124 9.20 -3.48 25.42
CA LYS A 124 9.35 -2.02 25.33
C LYS A 124 8.36 -1.42 24.34
N GLU A 125 8.22 -2.03 23.17
CA GLU A 125 7.29 -1.55 22.13
C GLU A 125 5.83 -1.75 22.51
N ALA A 126 5.50 -2.87 23.17
CA ALA A 126 4.15 -3.08 23.71
C ALA A 126 3.79 -2.00 24.74
N LYS A 127 4.74 -1.57 25.58
CA LYS A 127 4.53 -0.47 26.51
C LYS A 127 4.25 0.85 25.79
N ILE A 128 5.05 1.19 24.78
CA ILE A 128 4.85 2.39 23.93
C ILE A 128 3.45 2.34 23.28
N MET A 129 3.05 1.18 22.76
CA MET A 129 1.72 1.00 22.18
C MET A 129 0.60 1.22 23.18
N CYS A 130 0.70 0.62 24.37
CA CYS A 130 -0.30 0.80 25.42
C CYS A 130 -0.43 2.26 25.87
N GLU A 131 0.69 2.96 26.03
CA GLU A 131 0.72 4.38 26.40
C GLU A 131 0.07 5.25 25.31
N ALA A 132 0.43 5.04 24.04
CA ALA A 132 -0.14 5.79 22.93
C ALA A 132 -1.66 5.55 22.75
N ILE A 133 -2.13 4.32 23.00
CA ILE A 133 -3.57 3.99 22.98
C ILE A 133 -4.30 4.67 24.15
N SER A 134 -3.72 4.62 25.36
CA SER A 134 -4.29 5.29 26.54
C SER A 134 -4.42 6.81 26.32
N ASP A 135 -3.46 7.40 25.64
CA ASP A 135 -3.41 8.82 25.30
C ASP A 135 -4.25 9.19 24.06
N LYS A 136 -4.88 8.21 23.39
CA LYS A 136 -5.63 8.38 22.12
C LYS A 136 -4.80 9.03 20.99
N LYS A 137 -3.48 8.86 21.01
CA LYS A 137 -2.55 9.35 19.98
C LYS A 137 -2.45 8.32 18.85
N HIS A 138 -3.47 8.27 18.00
CA HIS A 138 -3.55 7.28 16.91
C HIS A 138 -2.57 7.56 15.77
N ASN A 139 -2.11 8.81 15.63
CA ASN A 139 -1.13 9.24 14.63
C ASN A 139 0.27 9.47 15.25
N ASP A 140 0.67 8.60 16.18
CA ASP A 140 2.02 8.63 16.73
C ASP A 140 2.98 7.97 15.72
N GLU A 141 4.05 8.67 15.34
CA GLU A 141 5.08 8.17 14.42
C GLU A 141 5.69 6.86 14.94
N GLU A 142 5.82 6.70 16.26
CA GLU A 142 6.35 5.48 16.86
C GLU A 142 5.39 4.30 16.68
N LEU A 143 4.07 4.52 16.76
CA LEU A 143 3.08 3.48 16.46
C LEU A 143 3.19 3.04 15.00
N ILE A 144 3.27 4.00 14.08
CA ILE A 144 3.40 3.75 12.64
C ILE A 144 4.68 2.97 12.36
N ARG A 145 5.79 3.36 12.97
CA ARG A 145 7.09 2.69 12.84
C ARG A 145 7.03 1.24 13.33
N ILE A 146 6.49 1.01 14.53
CA ILE A 146 6.38 -0.33 15.11
C ILE A 146 5.48 -1.20 14.23
N LEU A 147 4.32 -0.70 13.80
CA LEU A 147 3.38 -1.45 12.94
C LEU A 147 3.95 -1.76 11.56
N SER A 148 4.77 -0.87 11.00
CA SER A 148 5.30 -1.03 9.64
C SER A 148 6.47 -2.02 9.57
N ILE A 149 7.35 -2.00 10.57
CA ILE A 149 8.64 -2.72 10.52
C ILE A 149 8.52 -4.11 11.14
N ARG A 150 7.55 -4.36 12.03
CA ARG A 150 7.47 -5.63 12.75
C ARG A 150 7.04 -6.79 11.85
N SER A 151 7.73 -7.90 12.08
CA SER A 151 7.55 -9.18 11.40
C SER A 151 6.13 -9.71 11.56
N ASN A 152 5.56 -10.19 10.46
CA ASN A 152 4.40 -11.08 10.52
C ASN A 152 4.92 -12.51 10.67
N HIS A 153 4.97 -12.99 11.90
CA HIS A 153 5.38 -14.38 12.18
C HIS A 153 4.42 -15.42 11.58
N TYR A 154 3.21 -15.02 11.19
CA TYR A 154 2.28 -15.88 10.46
C TYR A 154 2.59 -15.82 8.96
N ASN A 155 3.42 -16.75 8.46
CA ASN A 155 3.37 -17.31 7.09
C ASN A 155 4.45 -18.39 6.80
N ASN A 156 4.91 -19.15 7.81
CA ASN A 156 5.80 -20.31 7.61
C ASN A 156 5.19 -21.65 8.08
N SER A 157 3.88 -21.74 8.30
CA SER A 157 3.20 -23.05 8.41
C SER A 157 2.74 -23.47 7.02
N HIS A 158 3.56 -24.32 6.40
CA HIS A 158 3.22 -25.14 5.24
C HIS A 158 1.78 -25.68 5.32
N TRP A 159 1.00 -25.39 4.29
CA TRP A 159 -0.10 -26.24 3.82
C TRP A 159 0.16 -26.53 2.34
#